data_AF-A0A172TZA2-F1
#
_entry.id   AF-A0A172TZA2-F1
#
_cell.length_a   1.000
_cell.length_b   1.000
_cell.length_c   1.000
_cell.angle_alpha   90.00
_cell.angle_beta   90.00
_cell.angle_gamma   90.00
#
_symmetry.space_group_name_H-M   'P 1'
#
loop_
_entity.id
_entity.type
_entity.pdbx_description
1 polymer ?
#
loop_
_entity_poly.entity_id
_entity_poly.type
_entity_poly.pdbx_seq_one_letter_code
_entity_poly.pdbx_strand_id
1 'polypeptide(L)' 'MQDYVINVSHIEELQTLNDRDALDNIFERAQRVVVGGGTVILVRQNPNGQREKFDSFSTEGDLTTYKNNVYKYL' A
#
# COMPACT_ATOMS: atom_id res chain seq x y z
N MET A 1 9.43 -11.39 -11.78
CA MET A 1 9.25 -10.44 -10.65
C MET A 1 7.76 -10.37 -10.36
N GLN A 2 7.37 -10.50 -9.09
CA GLN A 2 5.97 -10.50 -8.70
C GLN A 2 5.60 -9.11 -8.20
N ASP A 3 4.60 -8.50 -8.84
CA ASP A 3 4.07 -7.22 -8.40
C ASP A 3 3.14 -7.43 -7.19
N TYR A 4 3.16 -6.49 -6.25
CA TYR A 4 2.29 -6.51 -5.08
C TYR A 4 1.29 -5.38 -5.14
N VAL A 5 0.00 -5.72 -5.10
CA VAL A 5 -1.08 -4.74 -5.24
C VAL A 5 -1.60 -4.33 -3.87
N ILE A 6 -1.58 -3.04 -3.58
CA ILE A 6 -2.21 -2.45 -2.39
C ILE A 6 -3.48 -1.72 -2.84
N ASN A 7 -4.61 -2.06 -2.21
CA ASN A 7 -5.85 -1.31 -2.39
C ASN A 7 -5.87 -0.11 -1.43
N VAL A 8 -5.79 1.10 -1.99
CA VAL A 8 -5.77 2.35 -1.21
C VAL A 8 -7.05 2.52 -0.40
N SER A 9 -8.20 2.12 -0.92
CA SER A 9 -9.47 2.18 -0.19
C SER A 9 -9.46 1.32 1.07
N HIS A 10 -8.75 0.19 1.03
CA HIS A 10 -8.60 -0.67 2.19
C HIS A 10 -7.64 -0.07 3.22
N ILE A 11 -6.57 0.62 2.79
CA ILE A 11 -5.69 1.37 3.69
C ILE A 11 -6.48 2.46 4.45
N GLU A 12 -7.30 3.23 3.74
CA GLU A 12 -8.16 4.28 4.31
C GLU A 12 -9.16 3.72 5.35
N GLU A 13 -9.72 2.54 5.08
CA GLU A 13 -10.58 1.82 6.02
C GLU A 13 -9.82 1.42 7.29
N LEU A 14 -8.66 0.78 7.16
CA LEU A 14 -7.83 0.38 8.30
C LEU A 14 -7.36 1.59 9.12
N GLN A 15 -7.07 2.73 8.47
CA GLN A 15 -6.79 4.00 9.16
C GLN A 15 -7.98 4.44 10.01
N THR A 16 -9.19 4.40 9.44
CA THR A 16 -10.42 4.76 10.15
C THR A 16 -10.67 3.86 11.36
N LEU A 17 -10.35 2.57 11.23
CA LEU A 17 -10.46 1.58 12.31
C LEU A 17 -9.30 1.63 13.32
N ASN A 18 -8.26 2.42 13.06
CA ASN A 18 -6.99 2.41 13.80
C ASN A 18 -6.32 1.03 13.89
N ASP A 19 -6.52 0.19 12.87
CA ASP A 19 -5.96 -1.16 12.81
C ASP A 19 -4.50 -1.12 12.32
N ARG A 20 -3.60 -0.81 13.24
CA ARG A 20 -2.16 -0.69 12.98
C ARG A 20 -1.53 -2.04 12.62
N ASP A 21 -2.01 -3.13 13.20
CA ASP A 21 -1.47 -4.48 12.97
C ASP A 21 -1.74 -4.91 11.52
N ALA A 22 -2.94 -4.68 11.00
CA ALA A 22 -3.25 -4.97 9.61
C ALA A 22 -2.42 -4.12 8.64
N LEU A 23 -2.22 -2.83 8.95
CA LEU A 23 -1.38 -1.94 8.15
C LEU A 23 0.08 -2.40 8.13
N ASP A 24 0.64 -2.74 9.30
CA ASP A 24 2.03 -3.22 9.39
C ASP A 24 2.23 -4.49 8.55
N ASN A 25 1.28 -5.43 8.61
CA ASN A 25 1.30 -6.63 7.78
C ASN A 25 1.31 -6.33 6.28
N ILE A 26 0.56 -5.31 5.83
CA ILE A 26 0.56 -4.90 4.42
C ILE A 26 1.90 -4.29 4.04
N PHE A 27 2.43 -3.37 4.86
CA PHE A 27 3.69 -2.70 4.56
C PHE A 27 4.90 -3.62 4.63
N GLU A 28 4.92 -4.61 5.52
CA GLU A 28 5.97 -5.63 5.55
C GLU A 28 6.01 -6.45 4.26
N ARG A 29 4.84 -6.85 3.73
CA ARG A 29 4.76 -7.60 2.47
C ARG A 29 5.23 -6.73 1.31
N ALA A 30 4.80 -5.48 1.27
CA ALA A 30 5.23 -4.51 0.27
C ALA A 30 6.75 -4.31 0.32
N GLN A 31 7.34 -4.22 1.51
CA GLN A 31 8.78 -4.05 1.69
C GLN A 31 9.56 -5.24 1.15
N ARG A 32 9.14 -6.49 1.48
CA ARG A 32 9.79 -7.69 0.95
C ARG A 32 9.78 -7.74 -0.58
N VAL A 33 8.70 -7.27 -1.20
CA VAL A 33 8.56 -7.22 -2.67
C VAL A 33 9.55 -6.23 -3.28
N VAL A 34 9.62 -5.01 -2.73
CA VAL A 34 10.53 -3.97 -3.22
C VAL A 34 12.00 -4.36 -3.01
N VAL A 35 12.37 -4.90 -1.85
CA VAL A 35 13.71 -5.44 -1.57
C VAL A 35 14.09 -6.54 -2.56
N GLY A 36 13.12 -7.37 -2.95
CA GLY A 36 13.28 -8.42 -3.96
C GLY A 36 13.33 -7.92 -5.41
N GLY A 37 13.33 -6.60 -5.63
CA GLY A 37 13.32 -5.97 -6.96
C GLY A 37 11.97 -5.99 -7.67
N GLY A 38 10.88 -6.24 -6.94
CA GLY A 38 9.51 -6.16 -7.44
C GLY A 38 8.92 -4.75 -7.35
N THR A 39 7.72 -4.58 -7.92
CA THR A 39 6.98 -3.30 -7.89
C THR A 39 5.74 -3.43 -7.01
N VAL A 40 5.51 -2.44 -6.17
CA VAL A 40 4.25 -2.27 -5.43
C VAL A 40 3.35 -1.37 -6.26
N ILE A 41 2.12 -1.81 -6.54
CA ILE A 41 1.14 -1.07 -7.34
C ILE A 41 0.02 -0.63 -6.41
N LEU A 42 -0.21 0.67 -6.31
CA LEU A 42 -1.37 1.22 -5.63
C LEU A 42 -2.56 1.22 -6.59
N VAL A 43 -3.66 0.61 -6.16
CA VAL A 43 -4.93 0.67 -6.88
C VAL A 43 -5.99 1.28 -6.00
N ARG A 44 -6.87 2.07 -6.60
CA ARG A 44 -8.11 2.52 -5.96
C ARG A 44 -9.27 1.73 -6.55
N GLN A 45 -10.11 1.18 -5.68
CA GLN A 45 -11.31 0.49 -6.11
C GLN A 45 -12.50 1.44 -6.03
N ASN A 46 -13.08 1.73 -7.18
CA ASN A 46 -14.26 2.59 -7.28
C ASN A 46 -15.53 1.80 -6.87
N PRO A 47 -16.63 2.48 -6.50
CA PRO A 47 -17.87 1.81 -6.09
C PRO A 47 -18.49 0.90 -7.15
N ASN A 48 -18.16 1.11 -8.43
CA ASN A 48 -18.57 0.26 -9.55
C ASN A 48 -17.71 -1.01 -9.69
N GLY A 49 -16.77 -1.26 -8.76
CA GLY A 49 -15.86 -2.41 -8.78
C GLY A 49 -14.64 -2.26 -9.69
N GLN A 50 -14.51 -1.15 -10.42
CA GLN A 50 -13.34 -0.90 -11.27
C GLN A 50 -12.12 -0.58 -10.39
N ARG A 51 -10.98 -1.19 -10.74
CA ARG A 51 -9.69 -0.91 -10.11
C ARG A 51 -8.89 -0.02 -11.03
N GLU A 52 -8.58 1.17 -10.56
CA GLU A 52 -7.73 2.11 -11.29
C GLU A 52 -6.36 2.13 -10.64
N LYS A 53 -5.30 1.99 -11.46
CA LYS A 53 -3.94 2.18 -10.99
C LYS A 53 -3.79 3.65 -10.60
N PHE A 54 -3.51 3.87 -9.32
CA PHE A 54 -3.30 5.19 -8.77
C PHE A 54 -1.81 5.56 -8.83
N ASP A 55 -0.94 4.65 -8.40
CA ASP A 55 0.51 4.86 -8.34
C ASP A 55 1.28 3.53 -8.35
N SER A 56 2.61 3.58 -8.40
CA SER A 56 3.46 2.42 -8.17
C SER A 56 4.85 2.79 -7.66
N PHE A 57 5.41 1.95 -6.79
CA PHE A 57 6.72 2.12 -6.18
C PHE A 57 7.60 0.91 -6.48
N SER A 58 8.85 1.15 -6.86
CA SER A 58 9.87 0.11 -7.03
C SER A 58 11.09 0.32 -6.13
N THR A 59 11.04 1.32 -5.24
CA THR A 59 12.13 1.65 -4.31
C THR A 59 11.64 1.67 -2.87
N GLU A 60 12.53 1.34 -1.93
CA GLU A 60 12.20 1.35 -0.51
C GLU A 60 11.90 2.77 0.01
N GLY A 61 12.55 3.78 -0.58
CA GLY A 61 12.35 5.18 -0.23
C GLY A 61 10.92 5.65 -0.52
N ASP A 62 10.39 5.29 -1.68
CA ASP A 62 9.02 5.63 -2.06
C ASP A 62 8.01 4.92 -1.15
N LEU A 63 8.22 3.62 -0.91
CA LEU A 63 7.38 2.84 0.00
C LEU A 63 7.38 3.42 1.42
N THR A 64 8.55 3.81 1.93
CA THR A 64 8.70 4.41 3.26
C THR A 64 8.00 5.75 3.35
N THR A 65 8.08 6.57 2.29
CA THR A 65 7.38 7.86 2.21
C THR A 65 5.87 7.65 2.25
N TYR A 66 5.36 6.70 1.47
CA TYR A 66 3.94 6.35 1.48
C TYR A 66 3.50 5.82 2.84
N LYS A 67 4.26 4.90 3.44
CA LYS A 67 4.03 4.38 4.80
C LYS A 67 3.91 5.54 5.80
N ASN A 68 4.89 6.44 5.85
CA ASN A 68 4.89 7.57 6.78
C ASN A 68 3.67 8.48 6.59
N ASN A 69 3.24 8.71 5.35
CA ASN A 69 2.04 9.49 5.07
C ASN A 69 0.76 8.82 5.59
N VAL A 70 0.68 7.48 5.51
CA VAL A 70 -0.45 6.71 6.06
C VAL A 70 -0.47 6.78 7.58
N TYR A 71 0.65 6.55 8.26
CA TYR A 71 0.69 6.59 9.73
C TYR A 71 0.62 8.00 10.31
N LYS A 72 0.85 9.06 9.53
CA LYS A 72 0.77 10.46 9.99
C LYS A 72 -0.62 10.82 10.54
N TYR A 73 -1.66 10.16 10.06
CA TYR A 73 -3.05 10.43 10.41
C TYR A 73 -3.65 9.40 11.40
N LEU A 74 -2.79 8.57 12.02
CA LEU A 74 -3.13 7.47 12.93
C LEU A 74 -2.61 7.67 14.35
#